data_AF-A0A0P1BAI5-F1
#
_entry.id   AF-A0A0P1BAI5-F1
#
_cell.length_a   1.000
_cell.length_b   1.000
_cell.length_c   1.000
_cell.angle_alpha   90.00
_cell.angle_beta   90.00
_cell.angle_gamma   90.00
#
_symmetry.space_group_name_H-M   'P 1'
#
loop_
_entity.id
_entity.type
_entity.pdbx_description
1 polymer ?
#
loop_
_entity_poly.entity_id
_entity_poly.type
_entity_poly.pdbx_seq_one_letter_code
_entity_poly.pdbx_strand_id
1 'polypeptide(L)'
;MFSLKALLVVAFVAASSVSSASIAARQSSVSCGGHSISSSQIQTALQTGYDDYQNGSSPSGYPHAYYQYADEHITLQCGGNSYHEFPITGSTPFTGGSPGAYRVIFNDDGDYCATVYHASKSDNSFAQCN
;
A
#
# COMPACT_ATOMS: atom_id res chain seq x y z
N MET A 1 -52.40 19.72 -37.40
CA MET A 1 -52.30 19.01 -36.11
C MET A 1 -51.15 18.03 -36.23
N PHE A 2 -49.94 18.42 -35.84
CA PHE A 2 -48.74 17.57 -35.93
C PHE A 2 -48.52 16.91 -34.56
N SER A 3 -48.61 15.58 -34.50
CA SER A 3 -48.34 14.81 -33.29
C SER A 3 -46.92 14.24 -33.38
N LEU A 4 -45.99 14.86 -32.67
CA LEU A 4 -44.60 14.41 -32.52
C LEU A 4 -44.54 13.36 -31.40
N LYS A 5 -44.37 12.08 -31.77
CA LYS A 5 -44.11 11.00 -30.79
C LYS A 5 -42.66 11.12 -30.33
N ALA A 6 -42.46 11.59 -29.10
CA ALA A 6 -41.15 11.70 -28.49
C ALA A 6 -40.58 10.30 -28.19
N LEU A 7 -39.42 10.01 -28.77
CA LEU A 7 -38.59 8.84 -28.47
C LEU A 7 -37.81 9.15 -27.19
N LEU A 8 -37.98 8.35 -26.14
CA LEU A 8 -37.28 8.52 -24.86
C LEU A 8 -36.23 7.40 -24.74
N VAL A 9 -34.98 7.72 -25.05
CA VAL A 9 -33.82 6.84 -24.83
C VAL A 9 -33.17 7.27 -23.53
N VAL A 10 -33.30 6.46 -22.48
CA VAL A 10 -32.62 6.68 -21.20
C VAL A 10 -31.20 6.11 -21.34
N ALA A 11 -30.21 6.99 -21.44
CA ALA A 11 -28.80 6.61 -21.39
C ALA A 11 -28.36 6.50 -19.91
N PHE A 12 -28.10 5.27 -19.47
CA PHE A 12 -27.55 4.99 -18.15
C PHE A 12 -26.03 5.23 -18.21
N VAL A 13 -25.59 6.41 -17.75
CA VAL A 13 -24.15 6.71 -17.61
C VAL A 13 -23.67 6.04 -16.33
N ALA A 14 -23.00 4.89 -16.45
CA ALA A 14 -22.29 4.29 -15.34
C ALA A 14 -21.11 5.19 -14.97
N ALA A 15 -21.18 5.85 -13.81
CA ALA A 15 -20.06 6.58 -13.25
C ALA A 15 -19.05 5.58 -12.68
N SER A 16 -17.94 5.38 -13.38
CA SER A 16 -16.80 4.63 -12.88
C SER A 16 -16.18 5.42 -11.72
N SER A 17 -16.29 4.91 -10.50
CA SER A 17 -15.53 5.42 -9.34
C SER A 17 -14.05 5.18 -9.59
N VAL A 18 -13.29 6.25 -9.78
CA VAL A 18 -11.83 6.22 -9.88
C VAL A 18 -11.28 6.04 -8.47
N SER A 19 -10.77 4.84 -8.15
CA SER A 19 -10.15 4.56 -6.87
C SER A 19 -8.88 5.39 -6.67
N SER A 20 -8.72 5.94 -5.47
CA SER A 20 -7.70 6.92 -5.05
C SER A 20 -6.27 6.38 -4.97
N ALA A 21 -5.76 5.68 -5.99
CA ALA A 21 -4.38 5.17 -6.02
C ALA A 21 -3.31 6.27 -6.27
N SER A 22 -3.61 7.55 -6.04
CA SER A 22 -2.84 8.67 -6.63
C SER A 22 -1.90 9.41 -5.67
N ILE A 23 -1.66 8.95 -4.45
CA ILE A 23 -0.71 9.62 -3.54
C ILE A 23 0.72 9.09 -3.65
N ALA A 24 0.93 7.81 -4.02
CA ALA A 24 2.29 7.27 -4.18
C ALA A 24 3.03 7.75 -5.46
N ALA A 25 2.35 8.44 -6.38
CA ALA A 25 2.87 8.71 -7.73
C ALA A 25 3.80 9.94 -7.86
N ARG A 26 4.10 10.69 -6.79
CA ARG A 26 4.90 11.93 -6.90
C ARG A 26 6.40 11.79 -6.61
N GLN A 27 6.85 10.71 -5.98
CA GLN A 27 8.27 10.42 -5.79
C GLN A 27 8.65 9.16 -6.57
N SER A 28 9.72 9.21 -7.36
CA SER A 28 10.25 8.05 -8.11
C SER A 28 10.85 6.98 -7.19
N SER A 29 11.18 7.35 -5.96
CA SER A 29 11.76 6.49 -4.93
C SER A 29 11.72 7.17 -3.57
N VAL A 30 11.87 6.39 -2.51
CA VAL A 30 12.17 6.83 -1.13
C VAL A 30 13.54 6.32 -0.72
N SER A 31 14.21 7.00 0.22
CA SER A 31 15.46 6.54 0.82
C SER A 31 15.22 5.94 2.20
N CYS A 32 15.63 4.69 2.36
CA CYS A 32 15.56 3.92 3.60
C CYS A 32 16.98 3.69 4.12
N GLY A 33 17.46 4.53 5.03
CA GLY A 33 18.83 4.42 5.56
C GLY A 33 19.92 4.53 4.50
N GLY A 34 19.68 5.31 3.43
CA GLY A 34 20.59 5.45 2.29
C GLY A 34 20.35 4.47 1.15
N HIS A 35 19.45 3.49 1.30
CA HIS A 35 19.04 2.60 0.22
C HIS A 35 17.83 3.18 -0.53
N SER A 36 17.92 3.29 -1.86
CA SER A 36 16.81 3.78 -2.68
C SER A 36 15.83 2.66 -2.99
N ILE A 37 14.57 2.85 -2.59
CA ILE A 37 13.45 1.97 -2.92
C ILE A 37 12.57 2.69 -3.94
N SER A 38 12.42 2.13 -5.13
CA SER A 38 11.61 2.72 -6.20
C SER A 38 10.10 2.56 -5.95
N SER A 39 9.31 3.45 -6.55
CA SER A 39 7.84 3.40 -6.47
C SER A 39 7.28 2.07 -7.00
N SER A 40 7.91 1.44 -8.00
CA SER A 40 7.48 0.14 -8.50
C SER A 40 7.65 -0.97 -7.48
N GLN A 41 8.74 -0.96 -6.69
CA GLN A 41 8.96 -1.95 -5.63
C GLN A 41 7.92 -1.79 -4.52
N ILE A 42 7.61 -0.54 -4.15
CA ILE A 42 6.55 -0.23 -3.18
C ILE A 42 5.20 -0.71 -3.69
N GLN A 43 4.87 -0.41 -4.95
CA GLN A 43 3.58 -0.80 -5.53
C GLN A 43 3.44 -2.32 -5.64
N THR A 44 4.51 -3.04 -6.01
CA THR A 44 4.50 -4.51 -6.04
C THR A 44 4.25 -5.07 -4.64
N ALA A 45 4.98 -4.61 -3.63
CA ALA A 45 4.79 -5.06 -2.26
C ALA A 45 3.39 -4.71 -1.71
N LEU A 46 2.89 -3.51 -1.99
CA LEU A 46 1.57 -3.05 -1.58
C LEU A 46 0.47 -3.94 -2.17
N GLN A 47 0.51 -4.16 -3.50
CA GLN A 47 -0.48 -4.98 -4.18
C GLN A 47 -0.44 -6.42 -3.66
N THR A 48 0.74 -7.02 -3.55
CA THR A 48 0.88 -8.40 -3.04
C THR A 48 0.41 -8.52 -1.59
N GLY A 49 0.82 -7.59 -0.72
CA GLY A 49 0.41 -7.61 0.68
C GLY A 49 -1.10 -7.43 0.86
N TYR A 50 -1.72 -6.55 0.08
CA TYR A 50 -3.17 -6.37 0.12
C TYR A 50 -3.93 -7.57 -0.46
N ASP A 51 -3.42 -8.19 -1.53
CA ASP A 51 -4.00 -9.43 -2.07
C ASP A 51 -3.90 -10.57 -1.04
N ASP A 52 -2.77 -10.71 -0.35
CA ASP A 52 -2.61 -11.70 0.71
C ASP A 52 -3.56 -11.45 1.89
N TYR A 53 -3.70 -10.18 2.33
CA TYR A 53 -4.65 -9.77 3.36
C TYR A 53 -6.10 -10.15 3.00
N GLN A 54 -6.54 -9.78 1.79
CA GLN A 54 -7.92 -10.06 1.33
C GLN A 54 -8.19 -11.57 1.22
N ASN A 55 -7.17 -12.36 0.87
CA ASN A 55 -7.30 -13.80 0.72
C ASN A 55 -7.06 -14.59 2.02
N GLY A 56 -6.70 -13.93 3.12
CA GLY A 56 -6.30 -14.61 4.36
C GLY A 56 -5.02 -15.46 4.19
N SER A 57 -4.18 -15.10 3.22
CA SER A 57 -2.89 -15.74 2.94
C SER A 57 -1.81 -15.09 3.80
N SER A 58 -0.88 -15.90 4.31
CA SER A 58 0.18 -15.40 5.19
C SER A 58 1.55 -16.04 4.95
N PRO A 59 2.16 -15.88 3.76
CA PRO A 59 3.48 -16.42 3.46
C PRO A 59 4.52 -15.93 4.49
N SER A 60 5.11 -16.87 5.22
CA SER A 60 6.03 -16.59 6.33
C SER A 60 5.49 -15.60 7.38
N GLY A 61 4.16 -15.55 7.54
CA GLY A 61 3.47 -14.70 8.52
C GLY A 61 2.93 -13.39 7.96
N TYR A 62 3.38 -12.93 6.78
CA TYR A 62 3.01 -11.62 6.25
C TYR A 62 1.74 -11.66 5.39
N PRO A 63 0.91 -10.61 5.38
CA PRO A 63 1.08 -9.34 6.09
C PRO A 63 0.88 -9.45 7.60
N HIS A 64 1.65 -8.67 8.37
CA HIS A 64 1.45 -8.56 9.82
C HIS A 64 0.65 -7.30 10.16
N ALA A 65 -0.02 -7.31 11.30
CA ALA A 65 -0.55 -6.08 11.88
C ALA A 65 0.59 -5.11 12.23
N TYR A 66 0.46 -3.86 11.78
CA TYR A 66 1.33 -2.75 12.16
C TYR A 66 0.67 -1.92 13.25
N TYR A 67 1.44 -1.62 14.29
CA TYR A 67 1.06 -0.71 15.35
C TYR A 67 2.03 0.46 15.36
N GLN A 68 1.49 1.67 15.48
CA GLN A 68 2.30 2.88 15.53
C GLN A 68 2.85 3.05 16.96
N TYR A 69 4.18 3.14 17.07
CA TYR A 69 4.85 3.45 18.33
C TYR A 69 5.37 4.89 18.29
N ALA A 70 5.10 5.66 19.35
CA ALA A 70 5.37 7.10 19.38
C ALA A 70 6.87 7.44 19.32
N ASP A 71 7.72 6.55 19.80
CA ASP A 71 9.18 6.63 19.79
C ASP A 71 9.82 6.33 18.43
N GLU A 72 9.09 5.69 17.51
CA GLU A 72 9.54 5.48 16.12
C GLU A 72 9.35 6.74 15.25
N HIS A 73 8.52 7.70 15.69
CA HIS A 73 8.25 8.95 14.99
C HIS A 73 7.78 8.80 13.53
N ILE A 74 7.09 7.69 13.20
CA ILE A 74 6.57 7.41 11.86
C ILE A 74 5.24 8.13 11.62
N THR A 75 5.16 8.90 10.52
CA THR A 75 3.92 9.55 10.07
C THR A 75 3.24 8.73 8.98
N LEU A 76 2.03 8.22 9.25
CA LEU A 76 1.20 7.53 8.27
C LEU A 76 0.42 8.56 7.42
N GLN A 77 0.45 8.39 6.10
CA GLN A 77 -0.22 9.26 5.14
C GLN A 77 -1.67 8.84 4.85
N CYS A 78 -2.02 7.59 5.17
CA CYS A 78 -3.36 7.05 5.04
C CYS A 78 -4.17 7.29 6.33
N GLY A 79 -5.50 7.25 6.21
CA GLY A 79 -6.38 7.10 7.36
C GLY A 79 -6.65 5.62 7.67
N GLY A 80 -7.35 5.36 8.77
CA GLY A 80 -7.78 4.01 9.13
C GLY A 80 -7.68 3.75 10.63
N ASN A 81 -8.17 2.58 11.04
CA ASN A 81 -8.07 2.11 12.43
C ASN A 81 -7.10 0.92 12.57
N SER A 82 -6.84 0.21 11.48
CA SER A 82 -5.89 -0.90 11.43
C SER A 82 -4.92 -0.68 10.28
N TYR A 83 -3.70 -1.16 10.48
CA TYR A 83 -2.63 -1.06 9.52
C TYR A 83 -1.91 -2.41 9.43
N HIS A 84 -1.30 -2.66 8.29
CA HIS A 84 -0.58 -3.88 7.98
C HIS A 84 0.79 -3.55 7.40
N GLU A 85 1.79 -4.34 7.72
CA GLU A 85 3.14 -4.23 7.16
C GLU A 85 3.48 -5.45 6.29
N PHE A 86 4.13 -5.19 5.14
CA PHE A 86 4.50 -6.24 4.19
C PHE A 86 5.90 -6.03 3.60
N PRO A 87 6.67 -7.11 3.33
CA PRO A 87 8.07 -7.01 2.89
C PRO A 87 8.23 -6.38 1.51
N ILE A 88 9.24 -5.51 1.37
CA ILE A 88 9.72 -5.03 0.08
C ILE A 88 11.03 -5.76 -0.25
N THR A 89 10.96 -6.79 -1.09
CA THR A 89 12.11 -7.64 -1.46
C THR A 89 12.76 -7.31 -2.80
N GLY A 90 12.28 -6.28 -3.50
CA GLY A 90 12.71 -5.97 -4.86
C GLY A 90 11.50 -5.69 -5.76
N SER A 91 11.68 -5.89 -7.06
CA SER A 91 10.59 -5.78 -8.05
C SER A 91 9.79 -7.07 -8.22
N THR A 92 10.13 -8.11 -7.46
CA THR A 92 9.40 -9.38 -7.43
C THR A 92 8.51 -9.45 -6.19
N PRO A 93 7.28 -9.98 -6.30
CA PRO A 93 6.42 -10.25 -5.15
C PRO A 93 7.15 -11.09 -4.09
N PHE A 94 6.94 -10.74 -2.82
CA PHE A 94 7.38 -11.58 -1.71
C PHE A 94 6.45 -12.79 -1.62
N THR A 95 7.01 -14.00 -1.61
CA THR A 95 6.25 -15.26 -1.55
C THR A 95 6.64 -16.11 -0.33
N GLY A 96 7.28 -15.50 0.67
CA GLY A 96 7.81 -16.17 1.85
C GLY A 96 9.34 -16.24 1.90
N GLY A 97 9.87 -16.67 3.04
CA GLY A 97 11.29 -16.70 3.35
C GLY A 97 11.74 -15.52 4.22
N SER A 98 12.99 -15.08 4.04
CA SER A 98 13.52 -13.93 4.78
C SER A 98 12.96 -12.63 4.21
N PRO A 99 12.30 -11.78 5.03
CA PRO A 99 11.60 -10.58 4.55
C PRO A 99 12.54 -9.39 4.28
N GLY A 100 13.82 -9.49 4.64
CA GLY A 100 14.73 -8.34 4.61
C GLY A 100 14.31 -7.23 5.58
N ALA A 101 14.83 -6.02 5.37
CA ALA A 101 14.69 -4.91 6.32
C ALA A 101 13.56 -3.92 5.99
N TYR A 102 13.04 -3.90 4.77
CA TYR A 102 12.16 -2.85 4.27
C TYR A 102 10.70 -3.30 4.26
N ARG A 103 9.78 -2.41 4.62
CA ARG A 103 8.34 -2.67 4.63
C ARG A 103 7.54 -1.54 3.99
N VAL A 104 6.45 -1.92 3.34
CA VAL A 104 5.34 -1.00 3.05
C VAL A 104 4.30 -1.17 4.16
N ILE A 105 3.71 -0.06 4.61
CA ILE A 105 2.57 -0.04 5.51
C ILE A 105 1.33 0.35 4.70
N PHE A 106 0.23 -0.38 4.88
CA PHE A 106 -1.07 -0.12 4.25
C PHE A 106 -2.23 -0.30 5.22
N ASN A 107 -3.40 0.27 4.93
CA ASN A 107 -4.60 0.13 5.77
C ASN A 107 -5.51 -1.03 5.29
N ASP A 108 -6.64 -1.25 5.97
CA ASP A 108 -7.62 -2.29 5.60
C ASP A 108 -8.22 -2.12 4.19
N ASP A 109 -8.13 -0.92 3.61
CA ASP A 109 -8.61 -0.60 2.26
C ASP A 109 -7.52 -0.75 1.17
N GLY A 110 -6.30 -1.11 1.56
CA GLY A 110 -5.16 -1.25 0.64
C GLY A 110 -4.49 0.08 0.28
N ASP A 111 -4.80 1.17 0.98
CA ASP A 111 -4.15 2.46 0.76
C ASP A 111 -2.74 2.46 1.32
N TYR A 112 -1.80 3.03 0.55
CA TYR A 112 -0.44 3.27 1.01
C TYR A 112 -0.39 4.24 2.20
N CYS A 113 0.29 3.84 3.27
CA CYS A 113 0.45 4.65 4.48
C CYS A 113 1.87 5.20 4.65
N ALA A 114 2.88 4.34 4.57
CA ALA A 114 4.28 4.73 4.72
C ALA A 114 5.21 3.63 4.18
N THR A 115 6.48 3.99 4.00
CA THR A 115 7.57 3.03 3.80
C THR A 115 8.52 3.16 4.98
N VAL A 116 8.88 2.02 5.56
CA VAL A 116 9.70 1.96 6.76
C VAL A 116 10.79 0.90 6.62
N TYR A 117 11.79 0.95 7.50
CA TYR A 117 12.86 -0.02 7.52
C TYR A 117 13.43 -0.25 8.92
N HIS A 118 13.97 -1.44 9.16
CA HIS A 118 14.78 -1.71 10.36
C HIS A 118 16.17 -1.09 10.21
N ALA A 119 16.48 -0.08 11.02
CA ALA A 119 17.78 0.61 11.00
C ALA A 119 18.91 -0.22 11.63
N SER A 120 18.58 -1.20 12.47
CA SER A 120 19.52 -2.13 13.08
C SER A 120 19.03 -3.57 12.95
N LYS A 121 19.96 -4.54 12.95
CA LYS A 121 19.62 -5.98 12.97
C LYS A 121 19.27 -6.50 14.37
N SER A 122 19.63 -5.75 15.41
CA SER A 122 19.40 -6.13 16.81
C SER A 122 18.17 -5.47 17.42
N ASP A 123 17.53 -4.56 16.67
CA ASP A 123 16.36 -3.82 17.09
C ASP A 123 15.22 -4.13 16.13
N ASN A 124 14.02 -4.30 16.68
CA ASN A 124 12.81 -4.53 15.90
C ASN A 124 12.08 -3.23 15.60
N SER A 125 12.58 -2.08 16.08
CA SER A 125 12.01 -0.78 15.75
C SER A 125 12.13 -0.46 14.25
N PHE A 126 11.19 0.34 13.78
CA PHE A 126 11.19 0.91 12.45
C PHE A 126 11.65 2.36 12.45
N ALA A 127 12.32 2.74 11.37
CA ALA A 127 12.54 4.12 10.97
C ALA A 127 11.78 4.40 9.67
N GLN A 128 11.25 5.62 9.54
CA GLN A 128 10.57 6.05 8.32
C GLN A 128 11.57 6.32 7.19
N CYS A 129 11.26 5.88 5.98
CA CYS A 129 11.99 6.28 4.77
C CYS A 129 11.59 7.69 4.33
N ASN A 130 12.50 8.43 3.69
CA ASN A 130 12.28 9.84 3.29
C ASN A 130 12.35 10.10 1.77
#